data_AF-A0A3B8W868-F1
#
_entry.id   AF-A0A3B8W868-F1
#
_cell.length_a   1.000
_cell.length_b   1.000
_cell.length_c   1.000
_cell.angle_alpha   90.00
_cell.angle_beta   90.00
_cell.angle_gamma   90.00
#
_symmetry.space_group_name_H-M   'P 1'
#
loop_
_entity.id
_entity.type
_entity.pdbx_description
1 polymer ?
#
loop_
_entity_poly.entity_id
_entity_poly.type
_entity_poly.pdbx_seq_one_letter_code
_entity_poly.pdbx_strand_id
1 'polypeptide(L)'
;PIPTDKKENIDKGFQVLEDWASNVLFDGEEIEKERGVVLEESRLGKGAQDRMRKQYFPKLFEGSKYADRLPIGKEDILKNFKHDVIN
;
A
#
# COMPACT_ATOMS: atom_id res chain seq x y z
N PRO A 1 3.83 6.37 -18.11
CA PRO A 1 5.12 6.83 -18.70
C PRO A 1 5.14 8.35 -18.82
N ILE A 2 6.23 9.01 -18.37
CA ILE A 2 6.41 10.46 -18.50
C ILE A 2 6.97 10.76 -19.90
N PRO A 3 6.35 11.65 -20.70
CA PRO A 3 6.88 12.03 -22.01
C PRO A 3 8.27 12.68 -21.87
N THR A 4 9.27 12.12 -22.54
CA THR A 4 10.69 12.50 -22.41
C THR A 4 11.18 13.45 -23.50
N ASP A 5 10.27 13.92 -24.35
CA ASP A 5 10.49 14.86 -25.44
C ASP A 5 10.80 16.28 -24.93
N LYS A 6 10.35 16.61 -23.72
CA LYS A 6 10.61 17.89 -23.05
C LYS A 6 11.40 17.66 -21.77
N LYS A 7 12.51 18.36 -21.61
CA LYS A 7 13.37 18.27 -20.42
C LYS A 7 12.59 18.61 -19.15
N GLU A 8 11.69 19.58 -19.22
CA GLU A 8 10.88 20.04 -18.09
C GLU A 8 9.99 18.94 -17.50
N ASN A 9 9.57 17.97 -18.32
CA ASN A 9 8.77 16.84 -17.84
C ASN A 9 9.62 15.87 -17.01
N ILE A 10 10.88 15.67 -17.40
CA ILE A 10 11.83 14.84 -16.68
C ILE A 10 12.15 15.49 -15.33
N ASP A 11 12.49 16.77 -15.34
CA ASP A 11 12.82 17.53 -14.13
C ASP A 11 11.65 17.51 -13.13
N LYS A 12 10.41 17.74 -13.60
CA LYS A 12 9.21 17.61 -12.77
C LYS A 12 8.96 16.19 -12.29
N GLY A 13 9.22 15.18 -13.11
CA GLY A 13 9.08 13.78 -12.73
C GLY A 13 9.99 13.42 -11.55
N PHE A 14 11.25 13.86 -11.60
CA PHE A 14 12.19 13.67 -10.49
C PHE A 14 11.80 14.46 -9.25
N GLN A 15 11.27 15.69 -9.40
CA GLN A 15 10.75 16.45 -8.26
C GLN A 15 9.62 15.69 -7.53
N VAL A 16 8.67 15.13 -8.27
CA VAL A 16 7.57 14.34 -7.67
C VAL A 16 8.10 13.10 -6.95
N LEU A 17 9.11 12.42 -7.51
CA LEU A 17 9.74 11.26 -6.86
C LEU A 17 10.48 11.64 -5.59
N GLU A 18 11.20 12.78 -5.58
CA GLU A 18 11.84 13.33 -4.39
C GLU A 18 10.81 13.60 -3.30
N ASP A 19 9.69 14.25 -3.66
CA ASP A 19 8.63 14.60 -2.72
C ASP A 19 7.99 13.35 -2.09
N TRP A 20 7.76 12.30 -2.87
CA TRP A 20 7.27 11.02 -2.34
C TRP A 20 8.29 10.28 -1.49
N ALA A 21 9.58 10.43 -1.78
CA ALA A 21 10.63 9.72 -1.04
C ALA A 21 10.92 10.36 0.33
N SER A 22 10.81 11.69 0.45
CA SER A 22 11.30 12.41 1.63
C SER A 22 10.35 13.43 2.23
N ASN A 23 9.36 13.94 1.48
CA ASN A 23 8.55 15.10 1.88
C ASN A 23 7.07 14.75 2.11
N VAL A 24 6.76 13.47 2.37
CA VAL A 24 5.38 13.04 2.65
C VAL A 24 4.94 13.54 4.02
N LEU A 25 3.82 14.28 4.06
CA LEU A 25 3.34 14.98 5.26
C LEU A 25 2.55 14.10 6.24
N PHE A 26 2.03 12.96 5.78
CA PHE A 26 1.19 12.05 6.58
C PHE A 26 0.08 12.77 7.37
N ASP A 27 -0.68 13.63 6.69
CA ASP A 27 -1.81 14.34 7.28
C ASP A 27 -2.85 13.36 7.84
N GLY A 28 -3.23 13.54 9.11
CA GLY A 28 -4.18 12.68 9.79
C GLY A 28 -5.56 12.64 9.14
N GLU A 29 -6.04 13.74 8.56
CA GLU A 29 -7.33 13.75 7.86
C GLU A 29 -7.28 12.93 6.57
N GLU A 30 -6.18 13.02 5.82
CA GLU A 30 -5.98 12.24 4.60
C GLU A 30 -5.73 10.75 4.91
N ILE A 31 -5.04 10.44 6.01
CA ILE A 31 -4.88 9.06 6.49
C ILE A 31 -6.23 8.41 6.76
N GLU A 32 -7.16 9.11 7.43
CA GLU A 32 -8.49 8.56 7.70
C GLU A 32 -9.32 8.36 6.44
N LYS A 33 -9.21 9.28 5.46
CA LYS A 33 -9.84 9.10 4.14
C LYS A 33 -9.30 7.85 3.44
N GLU A 34 -7.98 7.70 3.38
CA GLU A 34 -7.32 6.57 2.72
C GLU A 34 -7.57 5.25 3.44
N ARG A 35 -7.71 5.27 4.78
CA ARG A 35 -8.12 4.09 5.56
C ARG A 35 -9.42 3.48 5.04
N GLY A 36 -10.40 4.33 4.73
CA GLY A 36 -11.66 3.91 4.13
C GLY A 36 -11.48 3.26 2.76
N VAL A 37 -10.64 3.86 1.91
CA VAL A 37 -10.34 3.35 0.56
C VAL A 37 -9.67 1.97 0.65
N VAL A 38 -8.61 1.82 1.44
CA VAL A 38 -7.87 0.56 1.60
C VAL A 38 -8.78 -0.57 2.12
N LEU A 39 -9.66 -0.27 3.09
CA LEU A 39 -10.60 -1.24 3.62
C LEU A 39 -11.62 -1.69 2.57
N GLU A 40 -12.10 -0.75 1.74
CA GLU A 40 -13.06 -1.04 0.69
C GLU A 40 -12.44 -1.85 -0.46
N GLU A 41 -11.24 -1.50 -0.91
CA GLU A 41 -10.50 -2.29 -1.91
C GLU A 41 -10.22 -3.71 -1.41
N SER A 42 -9.79 -3.84 -0.14
CA SER A 42 -9.61 -5.13 0.52
C SER A 42 -10.90 -5.94 0.54
N ARG A 43 -12.04 -5.30 0.83
CA ARG A 43 -13.36 -5.94 0.82
C ARG A 43 -13.75 -6.41 -0.57
N LEU A 44 -13.56 -5.58 -1.60
CA LEU A 44 -13.84 -5.91 -3.00
C LEU A 44 -12.95 -7.05 -3.52
N GLY A 45 -11.72 -7.14 -3.03
CA GLY A 45 -10.78 -8.22 -3.35
C GLY A 45 -11.13 -9.59 -2.73
N LYS A 46 -12.09 -9.66 -1.78
CA LYS A 46 -12.51 -10.91 -1.13
C LYS A 46 -13.34 -11.75 -2.10
N GLY A 47 -12.74 -12.82 -2.62
CA GLY A 47 -13.38 -13.75 -3.56
C GLY A 47 -12.87 -15.18 -3.44
N ALA A 48 -13.26 -16.04 -4.38
CA ALA A 48 -12.79 -17.43 -4.42
C ALA A 48 -11.26 -17.52 -4.53
N GLN A 49 -10.64 -16.66 -5.35
CA GLN A 49 -9.19 -16.59 -5.50
C GLN A 49 -8.47 -16.16 -4.22
N ASP A 50 -9.01 -15.20 -3.47
CA ASP A 50 -8.47 -14.84 -2.15
C ASP A 50 -8.53 -16.02 -1.16
N ARG A 51 -9.67 -16.73 -1.10
CA ARG A 51 -9.80 -17.93 -0.25
C ARG A 51 -8.81 -19.01 -0.62
N MET A 52 -8.62 -19.25 -1.91
CA MET A 52 -7.63 -20.23 -2.38
C MET A 52 -6.21 -19.79 -2.01
N ARG A 53 -5.83 -18.54 -2.30
CA ARG A 53 -4.51 -17.98 -1.96
C ARG A 53 -4.17 -18.16 -0.48
N LYS A 54 -5.12 -17.88 0.41
CA LYS A 54 -4.94 -18.07 1.86
C LYS A 54 -4.61 -19.50 2.27
N GLN A 55 -5.02 -20.51 1.49
CA GLN A 55 -4.74 -21.91 1.78
C GLN A 55 -3.37 -22.36 1.28
N TYR A 56 -2.97 -21.96 0.07
CA TYR A 56 -1.76 -22.46 -0.56
C TYR A 56 -0.54 -21.54 -0.43
N PHE A 57 -0.72 -20.23 -0.22
CA PHE A 57 0.40 -19.29 -0.02
C PHE A 57 1.32 -19.68 1.14
N PRO A 58 0.84 -20.14 2.31
CA PRO A 58 1.74 -20.54 3.40
C PRO A 58 2.72 -21.66 3.00
N LYS A 59 2.29 -22.59 2.14
CA LYS A 59 3.11 -23.70 1.65
C LYS A 59 3.99 -23.27 0.48
N LEU A 60 3.42 -22.49 -0.45
CA LEU A 60 4.12 -22.04 -1.65
C LEU A 60 5.29 -21.11 -1.31
N PHE A 61 5.11 -20.26 -0.29
CA PHE A 61 6.07 -19.25 0.13
C PHE A 61 6.79 -19.59 1.43
N GLU A 62 6.79 -20.87 1.82
CA GLU A 62 7.45 -21.35 3.03
C GLU A 62 8.93 -20.89 3.09
N GLY A 63 9.37 -20.44 4.26
CA GLY A 63 10.70 -19.86 4.46
C GLY A 63 10.83 -18.38 4.04
N SER A 64 9.79 -17.78 3.45
CA SER A 64 9.74 -16.35 3.14
C SER A 64 8.73 -15.60 4.00
N LYS A 65 8.89 -14.28 4.12
CA LYS A 65 7.93 -13.43 4.85
C LYS A 65 6.51 -13.46 4.26
N TYR A 66 6.35 -13.83 2.98
CA TYR A 66 5.05 -13.88 2.34
C TYR A 66 4.20 -15.10 2.76
N ALA A 67 4.81 -16.11 3.38
CA ALA A 67 4.04 -17.17 4.04
C ALA A 67 3.26 -16.64 5.25
N ASP A 68 3.84 -15.69 5.97
CA ASP A 68 3.30 -15.20 7.25
C ASP A 68 2.60 -13.85 7.15
N ARG A 69 3.02 -12.99 6.20
CA ARG A 69 2.60 -11.59 6.12
C ARG A 69 2.39 -11.16 4.67
N LEU A 70 1.13 -11.02 4.29
CA LEU A 70 0.75 -10.40 3.01
C LEU A 70 0.76 -8.88 3.10
N PRO A 71 1.04 -8.14 1.99
CA PRO A 71 1.09 -6.68 1.95
C PRO A 71 -0.10 -5.95 2.58
N ILE A 72 -1.33 -6.47 2.42
CA ILE A 72 -2.55 -5.86 2.99
C ILE A 72 -2.57 -5.84 4.53
N GLY A 73 -1.78 -6.71 5.19
CA GLY A 73 -1.73 -6.76 6.64
C GLY A 73 -3.00 -7.31 7.27
N LYS A 74 -3.35 -6.82 8.47
CA LYS A 74 -4.50 -7.27 9.26
C LYS A 74 -5.55 -6.17 9.34
N GLU A 75 -6.81 -6.53 9.11
CA GLU A 75 -7.95 -5.61 9.12
C GLU A 75 -8.08 -4.86 10.46
N ASP A 76 -7.86 -5.54 11.59
CA ASP A 76 -7.94 -4.92 12.91
C ASP A 76 -6.85 -3.86 13.15
N ILE A 77 -5.65 -4.06 12.59
CA ILE A 77 -4.58 -3.06 12.65
C ILE A 77 -4.97 -1.88 11.76
N LEU A 78 -5.44 -2.14 10.54
CA LEU A 78 -5.90 -1.10 9.61
C LEU A 78 -7.06 -0.27 10.16
N LYS A 79 -7.86 -0.77 11.10
CA LYS A 79 -8.95 0.00 11.73
C LYS A 79 -8.52 0.83 12.93
N ASN A 80 -7.45 0.42 13.62
CA ASN A 80 -7.17 0.93 14.98
C ASN A 80 -5.75 1.49 15.15
N PHE A 81 -4.89 1.45 14.13
CA PHE A 81 -3.55 2.01 14.26
C PHE A 81 -3.61 3.52 14.54
N LYS A 82 -2.72 3.96 15.41
CA LYS A 82 -2.53 5.38 15.74
C LYS A 82 -1.61 6.02 14.70
N HIS A 83 -1.87 7.27 14.30
CA HIS A 83 -1.15 7.94 13.21
C HIS A 83 0.36 8.05 13.45
N ASP A 84 0.81 8.11 14.70
CA ASP A 84 2.22 8.21 15.09
C ASP A 84 3.07 7.01 14.66
N VAL A 85 2.48 5.85 14.35
CA VAL A 85 3.21 4.65 13.91
C VAL A 85 3.61 4.67 12.43
N ILE A 86 3.17 5.69 11.66
CA ILE A 86 3.51 5.85 10.24
C ILE A 86 4.74 6.76 10.05
N ASN A 87 5.07 7.58 11.05
CA ASN A 87 6.16 8.56 11.01
C ASN A 87 7.54 7.97 11.35
#